data_AF-A0A164K891-F1
#
_entry.id   AF-A0A164K891-F1
#
_cell.length_a   1.000
_cell.length_b   1.000
_cell.length_c   1.000
_cell.angle_alpha   90.00
_cell.angle_beta   90.00
_cell.angle_gamma   90.00
#
_symmetry.space_group_name_H-M   'P 1'
#
loop_
_entity.id
_entity.type
_entity.pdbx_description
1 polymer ?
#
loop_
_entity_poly.entity_id
_entity_poly.type
_entity_poly.pdbx_seq_one_letter_code
_entity_poly.pdbx_strand_id
1 'polypeptide(L)'
;MNSTEPRGPIRPADATDGWQLVADVGEYWLVRLHGVYNLEIHATAASSCVLRVHQAGALVREASATDIGYLKDVAQQWIHEH
;
A
#
# COMPACT_ATOMS: atom_id res chain seq x y z
N MET A 1 -15.72 22.70 10.39
CA MET A 1 -15.76 21.34 9.81
C MET A 1 -14.37 21.05 9.31
N ASN A 2 -13.53 20.38 10.10
CA ASN A 2 -12.17 20.03 9.67
C ASN A 2 -12.26 18.71 8.90
N SER A 3 -12.26 18.79 7.57
CA SER A 3 -12.03 17.61 6.74
C SER A 3 -10.58 17.17 6.94
N THR A 4 -10.31 16.38 7.98
CA THR A 4 -9.08 15.59 8.10
C THR A 4 -9.16 14.40 7.15
N GLU A 5 -9.41 14.67 5.87
CA GLU A 5 -9.28 13.66 4.85
C GLU A 5 -7.78 13.47 4.61
N PRO A 6 -7.26 12.25 4.76
CA PRO A 6 -5.84 11.98 4.55
C PRO A 6 -5.45 12.26 3.11
N ARG A 7 -4.20 12.70 2.93
CA ARG A 7 -3.68 13.09 1.62
C ARG A 7 -3.43 11.86 0.75
N GLY A 8 -3.63 12.03 -0.57
CA GLY A 8 -3.33 11.00 -1.56
C GLY A 8 -4.56 10.25 -2.06
N PRO A 9 -4.38 9.22 -2.90
CA PRO A 9 -5.47 8.51 -3.56
C PRO A 9 -6.04 7.33 -2.76
N ILE A 10 -5.40 6.92 -1.64
CA ILE A 10 -5.82 5.74 -0.85
C ILE A 10 -7.08 6.06 -0.03
N ARG A 11 -8.07 5.18 -0.10
CA ARG A 11 -9.36 5.29 0.58
C ARG A 11 -9.67 4.01 1.37
N PRO A 12 -10.58 4.06 2.37
CA PRO A 12 -11.00 2.86 3.11
C PRO A 12 -11.62 1.77 2.22
N ALA A 13 -12.21 2.15 1.09
CA ALA A 13 -12.73 1.20 0.11
C ALA A 13 -11.64 0.36 -0.56
N ASP A 14 -10.37 0.76 -0.48
CA ASP A 14 -9.25 0.01 -1.03
C ASP A 14 -8.77 -1.14 -0.11
N ALA A 15 -9.32 -1.28 1.10
CA ALA A 15 -9.02 -2.39 2.01
C ALA A 15 -9.75 -3.69 1.60
N THR A 16 -9.42 -4.19 0.41
CA THR A 16 -9.98 -5.41 -0.20
C THR A 16 -8.89 -6.44 -0.46
N ASP A 17 -9.25 -7.67 -0.82
CA ASP A 17 -8.29 -8.68 -1.31
C ASP A 17 -7.18 -9.03 -0.30
N GLY A 18 -7.52 -9.00 0.99
CA GLY A 18 -6.60 -9.25 2.09
C GLY A 18 -5.70 -8.07 2.47
N TRP A 19 -5.90 -6.90 1.84
CA TRP A 19 -5.29 -5.65 2.29
C TRP A 19 -6.04 -5.06 3.46
N GLN A 20 -5.29 -4.55 4.44
CA GLN A 20 -5.81 -3.84 5.59
C GLN A 20 -5.46 -2.36 5.46
N LEU A 21 -6.43 -1.47 5.69
CA LEU A 21 -6.15 -0.05 5.82
C LEU A 21 -5.51 0.20 7.19
N VAL A 22 -4.39 0.91 7.19
CA VAL A 22 -3.87 1.57 8.37
C VAL A 22 -4.10 3.07 8.22
N ALA A 23 -4.62 3.65 9.30
CA ALA A 23 -4.95 5.06 9.40
C ALA A 23 -4.13 5.69 10.52
N ASP A 24 -3.31 6.67 10.17
CA ASP A 24 -2.60 7.52 11.13
C ASP A 24 -2.85 9.00 10.82
N VAL A 25 -2.32 9.88 11.67
CA VAL A 25 -2.57 11.32 11.61
C VAL A 25 -2.17 11.90 10.26
N GLY A 26 -3.17 12.08 9.38
CA GLY A 26 -3.03 12.71 8.07
C GLY A 26 -2.68 11.77 6.92
N GLU A 27 -2.55 10.46 7.17
CA GLU A 27 -2.11 9.50 6.15
C GLU A 27 -2.87 8.17 6.25
N TYR A 28 -3.19 7.62 5.07
CA TYR A 28 -3.71 6.28 4.89
C TYR A 28 -2.71 5.47 4.07
N TRP A 29 -2.45 4.24 4.49
CA TRP A 29 -1.70 3.26 3.70
C TRP A 29 -2.35 1.88 3.82
N LEU A 30 -2.08 1.03 2.84
CA LEU A 30 -2.55 -0.35 2.86
C LEU A 30 -1.40 -1.26 3.28
N VAL A 31 -1.70 -2.27 4.10
CA VAL A 31 -0.74 -3.31 4.48
C VAL A 31 -1.29 -4.68 4.13
N ARG A 32 -0.41 -5.59 3.73
CA ARG A 32 -0.73 -7.01 3.54
C ARG A 32 0.46 -7.86 3.96
N LEU A 33 0.20 -8.82 4.83
CA LEU A 33 1.20 -9.77 5.29
C LEU A 33 1.14 -11.04 4.43
N HIS A 34 2.31 -11.56 4.05
CA HIS A 34 2.43 -12.84 3.37
C HIS A 34 3.72 -13.56 3.81
N GLY A 35 3.58 -14.58 4.67
CA GLY A 35 4.72 -15.31 5.20
C GLY A 35 5.69 -14.38 5.94
N VAL A 36 6.92 -14.27 5.42
CA VAL A 36 7.98 -13.38 5.95
C VAL A 36 7.95 -11.97 5.34
N TYR A 37 7.05 -11.73 4.39
CA TYR A 37 6.92 -10.47 3.68
C TYR A 37 5.84 -9.57 4.28
N ASN A 38 6.17 -8.29 4.40
CA ASN A 38 5.24 -7.22 4.69
C ASN A 38 5.16 -6.29 3.49
N LEU A 39 4.00 -6.24 2.85
CA LEU A 39 3.74 -5.42 1.67
C LEU A 39 2.94 -4.20 2.11
N GLU A 40 3.38 -3.01 1.68
CA GLU A 40 2.77 -1.75 2.06
C GLU A 40 2.54 -0.87 0.83
N ILE A 41 1.36 -0.27 0.70
CA ILE A 41 1.07 0.73 -0.34
C ILE A 41 0.85 2.07 0.34
N HIS A 42 1.76 3.01 0.12
CA HIS A 42 1.74 4.36 0.69
C HIS A 42 1.43 5.40 -0.38
N ALA A 43 0.76 6.48 -0.01
CA ALA A 43 0.61 7.64 -0.88
C ALA A 43 1.90 8.48 -0.86
N THR A 44 2.49 8.75 -2.02
CA THR A 44 3.71 9.59 -2.11
C THR A 44 3.41 11.02 -2.53
N ALA A 45 2.29 11.22 -3.22
CA ALA A 45 1.82 12.52 -3.67
C ALA A 45 0.28 12.53 -3.77
N ALA A 46 -0.30 13.63 -4.22
CA ALA A 46 -1.75 13.77 -4.38
C ALA A 46 -2.38 12.67 -5.26
N SER A 47 -1.64 12.15 -6.25
CA SER A 47 -2.12 11.18 -7.24
C SER A 47 -1.22 9.95 -7.41
N SER A 48 -0.18 9.80 -6.60
CA SER A 48 0.80 8.71 -6.75
C SER A 48 0.91 7.89 -5.48
N CYS A 49 1.09 6.58 -5.67
CA CYS A 49 1.34 5.61 -4.64
C CYS A 49 2.65 4.87 -4.88
N VAL A 50 3.17 4.28 -3.82
CA VAL A 50 4.32 3.37 -3.86
C VAL A 50 3.99 2.09 -3.13
N LEU A 51 4.23 0.96 -3.78
CA LEU A 51 4.32 -0.36 -3.16
C LEU A 51 5.73 -0.56 -2.64
N ARG A 52 5.84 -0.93 -1.37
CA ARG A 52 7.08 -1.37 -0.72
C ARG A 52 6.89 -2.79 -0.23
N VAL A 53 7.86 -3.65 -0.52
CA VAL A 53 7.91 -5.01 0.01
C VAL A 53 9.09 -5.10 0.97
N HIS A 54 8.80 -5.45 2.21
CA HIS A 54 9.79 -5.67 3.24
C HIS A 54 9.91 -7.17 3.53
N GLN A 55 11.12 -7.66 3.71
CA GLN A 55 11.42 -9.00 4.20
C GLN A 55 12.24 -8.87 5.48
N ALA A 56 11.75 -9.41 6.60
CA ALA A 56 12.41 -9.29 7.90
C ALA A 56 12.84 -7.83 8.27
N GLY A 57 12.03 -6.85 7.87
CA GLY A 57 12.27 -5.42 8.11
C GLY A 57 13.16 -4.72 7.07
N ALA A 58 13.78 -5.44 6.14
CA ALA A 58 14.56 -4.86 5.05
C ALA A 58 13.70 -4.63 3.80
N LEU A 59 13.79 -3.44 3.18
CA LEU A 59 13.14 -3.16 1.90
C LEU A 59 13.82 -4.00 0.80
N VAL A 60 13.07 -4.92 0.19
CA VAL A 60 13.56 -5.79 -0.89
C VAL A 60 13.03 -5.39 -2.26
N ARG A 61 11.92 -4.64 -2.32
CA ARG A 61 11.35 -4.14 -3.58
C ARG A 61 10.56 -2.86 -3.37
N GLU A 62 10.59 -1.99 -4.37
CA GLU A 62 9.76 -0.80 -4.47
C GLU A 62 9.20 -0.67 -5.89
N ALA A 63 7.95 -0.24 -6.01
CA ALA A 63 7.30 0.08 -7.28
C ALA A 63 6.33 1.25 -7.11
N SER A 64 6.29 2.20 -8.03
CA SER A 64 5.41 3.37 -7.96
C SER A 64 4.39 3.37 -9.09
N ALA A 65 3.15 3.74 -8.80
CA ALA A 65 2.12 3.94 -9.81
C ALA A 65 1.06 4.94 -9.32
N THR A 66 0.25 5.46 -10.24
CA THR A 66 -0.91 6.30 -9.90
C THR A 66 -2.16 5.48 -9.58
N ASP A 67 -2.15 4.19 -9.93
CA ASP A 67 -3.27 3.27 -9.77
C ASP A 67 -2.99 2.26 -8.64
N ILE A 68 -3.88 2.20 -7.66
CA ILE A 68 -3.77 1.30 -6.50
C ILE A 68 -4.01 -0.15 -6.91
N GLY A 69 -4.96 -0.41 -7.81
CA GLY A 69 -5.25 -1.75 -8.33
C GLY A 69 -4.03 -2.35 -9.02
N TYR A 70 -3.35 -1.56 -9.85
CA TYR A 70 -2.09 -1.97 -10.47
C TYR A 70 -1.02 -2.35 -9.43
N LEU A 71 -0.88 -1.60 -8.34
CA LEU A 71 0.07 -1.94 -7.27
C LEU A 71 -0.32 -3.22 -6.53
N LYS A 72 -1.62 -3.49 -6.36
CA LYS A 72 -2.11 -4.75 -5.80
C LYS A 72 -1.80 -5.93 -6.73
N ASP A 73 -1.92 -5.76 -8.03
CA ASP A 73 -1.55 -6.79 -9.03
C ASP A 73 -0.06 -7.07 -9.00
N VAL A 74 0.79 -6.03 -8.95
CA VAL A 74 2.25 -6.17 -8.81
C VAL A 74 2.61 -6.91 -7.51
N ALA A 75 1.94 -6.58 -6.41
CA ALA A 75 2.11 -7.26 -5.13
C ALA A 75 1.69 -8.74 -5.21
N GLN A 76 0.57 -9.04 -5.86
CA GLN A 76 0.08 -10.40 -6.03
C GLN A 76 1.00 -11.23 -6.92
N GLN A 77 1.54 -10.64 -8.00
CA GLN A 77 2.54 -11.28 -8.83
C GLN A 77 3.79 -11.62 -8.01
N TRP A 78 4.27 -10.68 -7.18
CA TRP A 78 5.43 -10.92 -6.33
C TRP A 78 5.22 -12.09 -5.37
N ILE A 79 4.06 -12.14 -4.71
CA ILE A 79 3.65 -13.24 -3.82
C ILE A 79 3.57 -14.58 -4.56
N HIS A 80 3.26 -14.57 -5.86
CA HIS A 80 3.24 -15.82 -6.64
C HIS A 80 4.65 -16.31 -6.98
N GLU A 81 5.60 -15.38 -7.12
CA GLU A 81 7.00 -15.66 -7.47
C GLU A 81 7.86 -16.05 -6.26
N HIS A 82 7.42 -15.77 -5.01
CA HIS A 82 8.19 -15.93 -3.77
C HIS A 82 7.35 -16.50 -2.62
#